data_AF-A0AAP0EQK2-F1
#
_entry.id   AF-A0AAP0EQK2-F1
#
_cell.length_a   1.000
_cell.length_b   1.000
_cell.length_c   1.000
_cell.angle_alpha   90.00
_cell.angle_beta   90.00
_cell.angle_gamma   90.00
#
_symmetry.space_group_name_H-M   'P 1'
#
loop_
_entity.id
_entity.type
_entity.pdbx_description
1 polymer ?
#
loop_
_entity_poly.entity_id
_entity_poly.type
_entity_poly.pdbx_seq_one_letter_code
_entity_poly.pdbx_strand_id
1 'polypeptide(L)'
;MCPTAKVKRRSPDGLVSGDACSNSGDDGGHWTEEAISGGSLKHVDLHTGSNGWASPPGDLFALRSKTFFTKKLKSPSGDWLLKPAGVDWLRSPAKLDNVLGRSDNRVMVALRRAQAAGKSLKSFVFAVNLQVPGRESHSAVFYFYTDDPIAPGSLLYRFVHGDDAFRNQRFKIVNRIVKGPWIVRAAVGNHAACLLGKALTCNYFKGENYLEIDVDIGSSTIANAISHLALKYVTAVAIDMGFVVEAQAEEELPERLFGAVRIAHMEMSAAEFVEMGSVVELAAGVKSGGGGGGGVCRGLGFSRVNHHDNANGCSRSGGGDDDGGEDG
;
A
#
# COMPACT_ATOMS: atom_id res chain seq x y z
N MET A 1 11.55 -75.00 -20.70
CA MET A 1 11.10 -75.82 -19.55
C MET A 1 11.17 -74.95 -18.29
N CYS A 2 10.14 -75.06 -17.45
CA CYS A 2 9.91 -74.41 -16.15
C CYS A 2 9.51 -72.91 -16.14
N PRO A 3 8.20 -72.61 -16.03
CA PRO A 3 7.69 -71.32 -15.55
C PRO A 3 7.15 -71.44 -14.10
N THR A 4 7.32 -70.41 -13.27
CA THR A 4 6.63 -70.35 -11.96
C THR A 4 6.08 -68.95 -11.65
N ALA A 5 4.75 -68.90 -11.79
CA ALA A 5 3.70 -68.25 -11.00
C ALA A 5 3.94 -66.97 -10.16
N LYS A 6 3.00 -66.05 -10.36
CA LYS A 6 2.65 -64.86 -9.55
C LYS A 6 2.08 -65.23 -8.18
N VAL A 7 2.28 -64.37 -7.18
CA VAL A 7 1.49 -64.31 -5.94
C VAL A 7 1.01 -62.87 -5.67
N LYS A 8 -0.24 -62.74 -5.21
CA LYS A 8 -1.02 -61.51 -4.93
C LYS A 8 -1.18 -61.29 -3.42
N ARG A 9 -1.08 -60.02 -2.98
CA ARG A 9 -1.79 -59.30 -1.88
C ARG A 9 -1.73 -59.81 -0.43
N ARG A 10 -1.39 -58.90 0.52
CA ARG A 10 -2.31 -58.30 1.53
C ARG A 10 -1.57 -57.33 2.47
N SER A 11 -2.24 -56.21 2.82
CA SER A 11 -1.92 -55.29 3.92
C SER A 11 -2.33 -55.86 5.28
N PRO A 12 -1.86 -55.26 6.39
CA PRO A 12 -2.68 -55.19 7.61
C PRO A 12 -2.76 -53.78 8.23
N ASP A 13 -3.96 -53.44 8.70
CA ASP A 13 -4.31 -52.27 9.51
C ASP A 13 -3.91 -52.43 10.98
N GLY A 14 -3.58 -51.29 11.62
CA GLY A 14 -4.14 -50.82 12.90
C GLY A 14 -3.69 -51.46 14.23
N LEU A 15 -3.16 -50.62 15.13
CA LEU A 15 -3.56 -50.52 16.56
C LEU A 15 -3.00 -49.24 17.21
N VAL A 16 -3.85 -48.62 18.03
CA VAL A 16 -3.74 -47.30 18.67
C VAL A 16 -3.26 -47.46 20.12
N SER A 17 -2.50 -46.47 20.63
CA SER A 17 -2.71 -45.76 21.93
C SER A 17 -1.43 -45.59 22.75
N GLY A 18 -1.13 -44.33 23.06
CA GLY A 18 -0.06 -43.92 23.98
C GLY A 18 -0.13 -42.41 24.17
N ASP A 19 -1.02 -41.97 25.05
CA ASP A 19 -1.15 -40.59 25.51
C ASP A 19 0.19 -40.07 26.05
N ALA A 20 0.62 -38.94 25.50
CA ALA A 20 1.55 -38.04 26.15
C ALA A 20 0.94 -36.64 26.12
N CYS A 21 0.37 -36.24 27.26
CA CYS A 21 0.03 -34.85 27.54
C CYS A 21 1.30 -33.99 27.44
N SER A 22 1.50 -33.33 26.30
CA SER A 22 2.44 -32.24 26.19
C SER A 22 1.74 -30.94 26.56
N ASN A 23 2.17 -30.39 27.70
CA ASN A 23 1.85 -29.07 28.23
C ASN A 23 1.47 -28.05 27.15
N SER A 24 0.27 -27.50 27.27
CA SER A 24 -0.11 -26.20 26.73
C SER A 24 0.74 -25.10 27.39
N GLY A 25 1.96 -24.94 26.90
CA GLY A 25 2.66 -23.67 26.98
C GLY A 25 1.97 -22.72 26.00
N ASP A 26 1.61 -21.53 26.47
CA ASP A 26 1.13 -20.43 25.66
C ASP A 26 2.19 -20.04 24.61
N ASP A 27 2.24 -20.78 23.49
CA ASP A 27 3.08 -20.45 22.34
C ASP A 27 2.32 -19.41 21.51
N GLY A 28 2.18 -18.21 22.08
CA GLY A 28 1.60 -17.08 21.38
C GLY A 28 2.29 -16.95 20.03
N GLY A 29 1.51 -17.12 18.95
CA GLY A 29 1.96 -17.26 17.58
C GLY A 29 2.81 -16.09 17.08
N HIS A 30 3.25 -16.17 15.81
CA HIS A 30 4.09 -15.10 15.27
C HIS A 30 3.31 -13.78 15.22
N TRP A 31 3.96 -12.63 15.48
CA TRP A 31 3.28 -11.31 15.55
C TRP A 31 2.49 -10.96 14.28
N THR A 32 2.85 -11.57 13.15
CA THR A 32 2.18 -11.38 11.88
C THR A 32 0.81 -12.04 11.82
N GLU A 33 0.49 -13.00 12.68
CA GLU A 33 -0.86 -13.57 12.76
C GLU A 33 -1.85 -12.51 13.24
N GLU A 34 -1.49 -11.76 14.29
CA GLU A 34 -2.24 -10.60 14.77
C GLU A 34 -2.30 -9.51 13.70
N ALA A 35 -1.17 -9.21 13.04
CA ALA A 35 -1.16 -8.22 11.96
C ALA A 35 -2.04 -8.65 10.76
N ILE A 36 -1.99 -9.90 10.32
CA ILE A 36 -2.76 -10.36 9.15
C ILE A 36 -4.26 -10.37 9.46
N SER A 37 -4.64 -10.81 10.66
CA SER A 37 -6.06 -10.91 11.06
C SER A 37 -6.69 -9.56 11.42
N GLY A 38 -5.91 -8.60 11.89
CA GLY A 38 -6.39 -7.27 12.29
C GLY A 38 -6.48 -6.24 11.17
N GLY A 39 -6.24 -6.60 9.91
CA GLY A 39 -6.29 -5.67 8.78
C GLY A 39 -7.69 -5.31 8.31
N SER A 40 -7.86 -4.08 7.81
CA SER A 40 -9.15 -3.63 7.29
C SER A 40 -9.55 -4.40 6.03
N LEU A 41 -8.57 -4.84 5.23
CA LEU A 41 -8.77 -5.77 4.13
C LEU A 41 -8.42 -7.19 4.57
N LYS A 42 -9.37 -8.12 4.45
CA LYS A 42 -9.23 -9.50 4.97
C LYS A 42 -8.25 -10.32 4.15
N HIS A 43 -7.47 -11.18 4.83
CA HIS A 43 -6.71 -12.22 4.14
C HIS A 43 -7.66 -13.34 3.68
N VAL A 44 -7.61 -13.69 2.40
CA VAL A 44 -8.55 -14.62 1.76
C VAL A 44 -7.83 -15.67 0.92
N ASP A 45 -8.56 -16.70 0.51
CA ASP A 45 -8.05 -17.71 -0.42
C ASP A 45 -7.62 -17.08 -1.76
N LEU A 46 -6.49 -17.52 -2.30
CA LEU A 46 -5.88 -16.91 -3.49
C LEU A 46 -6.74 -17.03 -4.74
N HIS A 47 -7.52 -18.10 -4.87
CA HIS A 47 -8.25 -18.44 -6.10
C HIS A 47 -9.74 -18.14 -6.01
N THR A 48 -10.31 -18.30 -4.82
CA THR A 48 -11.76 -18.23 -4.57
C THR A 48 -12.15 -17.06 -3.66
N GLY A 49 -11.20 -16.41 -3.02
CA GLY A 49 -11.42 -15.27 -2.14
C GLY A 49 -11.96 -14.04 -2.85
N SER A 50 -12.73 -13.24 -2.11
CA SER A 50 -13.27 -11.94 -2.53
C SER A 50 -13.25 -10.95 -1.38
N ASN A 51 -13.36 -9.66 -1.70
CA ASN A 51 -13.29 -8.55 -0.76
C ASN A 51 -12.11 -8.65 0.22
N GLY A 52 -10.93 -8.94 -0.33
CA GLY A 52 -9.76 -9.28 0.47
C GLY A 52 -8.46 -9.25 -0.32
N TRP A 53 -7.39 -9.64 0.35
CA TRP A 53 -6.07 -9.81 -0.23
C TRP A 53 -5.51 -11.22 0.00
N ALA A 54 -4.57 -11.63 -0.85
CA ALA A 54 -3.85 -12.90 -0.74
C ALA A 54 -2.39 -12.74 -1.19
N SER A 55 -1.58 -13.77 -0.97
CA SER A 55 -0.17 -13.79 -1.41
C SER A 55 -0.02 -14.61 -2.71
N PRO A 56 0.11 -13.97 -3.90
CA PRO A 56 0.24 -14.69 -5.16
C PRO A 56 1.67 -15.23 -5.34
N PRO A 57 1.88 -16.43 -5.92
CA PRO A 57 3.21 -16.96 -6.18
C PRO A 57 4.07 -15.97 -7.00
N GLY A 58 5.31 -15.73 -6.58
CA GLY A 58 6.20 -14.79 -7.24
C GLY A 58 6.60 -15.22 -8.66
N ASP A 59 6.50 -16.51 -8.98
CA ASP A 59 6.72 -17.04 -10.33
C ASP A 59 5.71 -16.54 -11.38
N LEU A 60 4.58 -15.98 -10.93
CA LEU A 60 3.63 -15.33 -11.83
C LEU A 60 4.16 -14.01 -12.43
N PHE A 61 5.28 -13.49 -11.91
CA PHE A 61 5.90 -12.25 -12.36
C PHE A 61 7.20 -12.54 -13.12
N ALA A 62 7.26 -12.12 -14.38
CA ALA A 62 8.46 -12.21 -15.20
C ALA A 62 9.33 -10.96 -15.03
N LEU A 63 10.48 -11.10 -14.36
CA LEU A 63 11.44 -10.03 -14.07
C LEU A 63 12.77 -10.22 -14.82
N ARG A 64 13.68 -9.24 -14.70
CA ARG A 64 14.99 -9.28 -15.39
C ARG A 64 15.79 -10.50 -14.93
N SER A 65 16.11 -11.42 -15.85
CA SER A 65 16.93 -12.61 -15.55
C SER A 65 18.40 -12.24 -15.34
N LYS A 66 19.22 -13.20 -14.89
CA LYS A 66 20.69 -13.06 -14.76
C LYS A 66 21.38 -12.53 -16.02
N THR A 67 20.84 -12.81 -17.20
CA THR A 67 21.41 -12.37 -18.49
C THR A 67 20.58 -11.26 -19.15
N PHE A 68 19.81 -10.47 -18.39
CA PHE A 68 18.90 -9.49 -18.97
C PHE A 68 19.65 -8.38 -19.72
N PHE A 69 20.75 -7.84 -19.20
CA PHE A 69 21.41 -6.71 -19.87
C PHE A 69 22.02 -7.09 -21.22
N THR A 70 22.46 -8.34 -21.38
CA THR A 70 23.01 -8.89 -22.62
C THR A 70 21.96 -9.49 -23.55
N LYS A 71 21.03 -10.31 -23.02
CA LYS A 71 20.07 -11.08 -23.84
C LYS A 71 18.63 -10.55 -23.81
N LYS A 72 18.33 -9.55 -22.97
CA LYS A 72 16.98 -9.01 -22.73
C LYS A 72 15.95 -10.06 -22.30
N LEU A 73 16.41 -11.15 -21.70
CA LEU A 73 15.56 -12.25 -21.23
C LEU A 73 15.01 -11.98 -19.84
N LYS A 74 13.71 -12.23 -19.67
CA LYS A 74 13.04 -12.25 -18.36
C LYS A 74 12.83 -13.70 -17.90
N SER A 75 12.76 -13.90 -16.59
CA SER A 75 12.46 -15.18 -15.96
C SER A 75 11.46 -14.99 -14.81
N PRO A 76 10.75 -16.05 -14.39
CA PRO A 76 9.97 -16.03 -13.16
C PRO A 76 10.81 -15.49 -11.98
N SER A 77 10.18 -14.70 -11.11
CA SER A 77 10.88 -14.04 -9.99
C SER A 77 11.29 -15.00 -8.86
N GLY A 78 10.65 -16.17 -8.74
CA GLY A 78 10.70 -16.97 -7.52
C GLY A 78 10.06 -16.26 -6.32
N ASP A 79 10.37 -16.73 -5.12
CA ASP A 79 9.88 -16.14 -3.88
C ASP A 79 10.26 -14.65 -3.74
N TRP A 80 9.41 -13.90 -3.07
CA TRP A 80 9.68 -12.52 -2.67
C TRP A 80 10.75 -12.43 -1.57
N LEU A 81 11.43 -11.30 -1.47
CA LEU A 81 12.46 -11.06 -0.44
C LEU A 81 11.87 -10.81 0.95
N LEU A 82 10.68 -10.21 1.03
CA LEU A 82 9.98 -9.87 2.27
C LEU A 82 8.57 -10.49 2.24
N LYS A 83 8.18 -11.14 3.34
CA LYS A 83 6.90 -11.82 3.47
C LYS A 83 5.76 -10.80 3.64
N PRO A 84 4.58 -10.98 3.03
CA PRO A 84 3.42 -10.13 3.31
C PRO A 84 3.01 -10.20 4.79
N ALA A 85 2.72 -9.05 5.39
CA ALA A 85 2.30 -8.89 6.80
C ALA A 85 0.85 -8.37 6.92
N GLY A 86 0.23 -7.93 5.84
CA GLY A 86 -1.10 -7.35 5.86
C GLY A 86 -1.35 -6.40 4.69
N VAL A 87 -2.62 -6.09 4.48
CA VAL A 87 -3.05 -4.98 3.63
C VAL A 87 -4.13 -4.21 4.38
N ASP A 88 -4.02 -2.88 4.37
CA ASP A 88 -5.10 -2.00 4.79
C ASP A 88 -5.66 -1.25 3.59
N TRP A 89 -6.98 -1.19 3.53
CA TRP A 89 -7.74 -0.22 2.76
C TRP A 89 -8.30 0.82 3.73
N LEU A 90 -7.76 2.03 3.67
CA LEU A 90 -8.07 3.12 4.60
C LEU A 90 -8.70 4.28 3.86
N ARG A 91 -9.53 5.05 4.55
CA ARG A 91 -10.05 6.35 4.09
C ARG A 91 -9.90 7.40 5.17
N SER A 92 -9.65 8.64 4.76
CA SER A 92 -9.46 9.77 5.68
C SER A 92 -9.80 11.10 4.98
N PRO A 93 -10.01 12.19 5.75
CA PRO A 93 -10.34 13.50 5.16
C PRO A 93 -9.23 14.10 4.29
N ALA A 94 -7.97 13.70 4.49
CA ALA A 94 -6.79 14.18 3.77
C ALA A 94 -5.80 13.01 3.56
N LYS A 95 -4.72 13.22 2.81
CA LYS A 95 -3.69 12.18 2.63
C LYS A 95 -3.15 11.71 3.99
N LEU A 96 -3.03 10.40 4.12
CA LEU A 96 -2.48 9.77 5.32
C LEU A 96 -1.02 9.42 5.05
N ASP A 97 -0.12 10.26 5.55
CA ASP A 97 1.33 10.07 5.43
C ASP A 97 1.90 9.29 6.63
N ASN A 98 3.00 8.57 6.43
CA ASN A 98 3.77 7.87 7.48
C ASN A 98 2.89 7.00 8.40
N VAL A 99 2.09 6.12 7.80
CA VAL A 99 1.15 5.22 8.45
C VAL A 99 1.83 4.33 9.50
N LEU A 100 3.04 3.82 9.23
CA LEU A 100 3.83 3.02 10.18
C LEU A 100 4.36 3.84 11.35
N GLY A 101 4.59 5.14 11.16
CA GLY A 101 5.05 6.04 12.22
C GLY A 101 3.98 6.37 13.26
N ARG A 102 2.72 6.03 13.00
CA ARG A 102 1.63 6.28 13.94
C ARG A 102 1.70 5.35 15.14
N SER A 103 1.39 5.90 16.32
CA SER A 103 1.37 5.12 17.57
C SER A 103 0.30 4.03 17.57
N ASP A 104 -0.80 4.24 16.85
CA ASP A 104 -1.93 3.32 16.70
C ASP A 104 -1.81 2.39 15.50
N ASN A 105 -0.71 2.42 14.75
CA ASN A 105 -0.50 1.50 13.64
C ASN A 105 -0.51 0.04 14.13
N ARG A 106 -1.52 -0.73 13.72
CA ARG A 106 -1.74 -2.12 14.16
C ARG A 106 -0.57 -3.07 13.88
N VAL A 107 0.12 -2.91 12.74
CA VAL A 107 1.25 -3.78 12.34
C VAL A 107 2.41 -3.53 13.29
N MET A 108 2.73 -2.26 13.54
CA MET A 108 3.80 -1.88 14.46
C MET A 108 3.42 -2.14 15.92
N VAL A 109 2.14 -2.04 16.31
CA VAL A 109 1.67 -2.42 17.65
C VAL A 109 1.89 -3.92 17.88
N ALA A 110 1.49 -4.78 16.94
CA ALA A 110 1.69 -6.23 17.04
C ALA A 110 3.18 -6.58 17.15
N LEU A 111 4.03 -5.97 16.30
CA LEU A 111 5.48 -6.15 16.38
C LEU A 111 6.06 -5.68 17.72
N ARG A 112 5.68 -4.48 18.20
CA ARG A 112 6.15 -3.96 19.50
C ARG A 112 5.76 -4.86 20.66
N ARG A 113 4.55 -5.44 20.65
CA ARG A 113 4.10 -6.42 21.66
C ARG A 113 4.99 -7.66 21.66
N ALA A 114 5.28 -8.21 20.49
CA ALA A 114 6.18 -9.37 20.38
C ALA A 114 7.60 -9.03 20.85
N GLN A 115 8.12 -7.85 20.50
CA GLN A 115 9.44 -7.37 20.95
C GLN A 115 9.50 -7.15 22.46
N ALA A 116 8.44 -6.62 23.07
CA ALA A 116 8.33 -6.51 24.53
C ALA A 116 8.33 -7.88 25.22
N ALA A 117 7.86 -8.92 24.54
CA ALA A 117 7.94 -10.32 24.98
C ALA A 117 9.27 -11.01 24.60
N GLY A 118 10.26 -10.28 24.07
CA GLY A 118 11.57 -10.82 23.68
C GLY A 118 11.57 -11.60 22.36
N LYS A 119 10.47 -11.56 21.59
CA LYS A 119 10.33 -12.22 20.27
C LYS A 119 10.57 -11.20 19.14
N SER A 120 10.96 -11.66 17.95
CA SER A 120 11.00 -10.83 16.72
C SER A 120 11.79 -9.51 16.85
N LEU A 121 12.88 -9.53 17.65
CA LEU A 121 13.69 -8.35 17.97
C LEU A 121 14.44 -7.76 16.76
N LYS A 122 14.64 -8.56 15.71
CA LYS A 122 15.35 -8.15 14.49
C LYS A 122 14.40 -7.87 13.31
N SER A 123 13.09 -7.98 13.54
CA SER A 123 12.13 -7.88 12.45
C SER A 123 12.10 -6.47 11.89
N PHE A 124 12.13 -6.39 10.56
CA PHE A 124 12.06 -5.16 9.79
C PHE A 124 10.76 -5.13 9.00
N VAL A 125 10.05 -4.01 9.03
CA VAL A 125 8.78 -3.81 8.31
C VAL A 125 8.98 -2.87 7.12
N PHE A 126 8.40 -3.22 5.98
CA PHE A 126 8.41 -2.39 4.79
C PHE A 126 6.96 -2.12 4.38
N ALA A 127 6.57 -0.86 4.24
CA ALA A 127 5.26 -0.47 3.75
C ALA A 127 5.31 0.25 2.41
N VAL A 128 4.34 -0.02 1.55
CA VAL A 128 4.01 0.82 0.39
C VAL A 128 2.58 1.30 0.56
N ASN A 129 2.37 2.61 0.62
CA ASN A 129 1.08 3.25 0.76
C ASN A 129 0.72 3.96 -0.55
N LEU A 130 -0.20 3.37 -1.33
CA LEU A 130 -0.72 4.02 -2.53
C LEU A 130 -1.85 4.97 -2.14
N GLN A 131 -1.56 6.27 -2.20
CA GLN A 131 -2.48 7.33 -1.81
C GLN A 131 -3.31 7.77 -3.03
N VAL A 132 -4.60 7.44 -3.03
CA VAL A 132 -5.53 7.81 -4.10
C VAL A 132 -6.31 9.05 -3.67
N PRO A 133 -6.18 10.17 -4.41
CA PRO A 133 -6.98 11.36 -4.12
C PRO A 133 -8.45 11.11 -4.44
N GLY A 134 -9.34 11.77 -3.71
CA GLY A 134 -10.78 11.68 -3.92
C GLY A 134 -11.50 12.71 -3.05
N ARG A 135 -12.83 12.62 -2.98
CA ARG A 135 -13.62 13.42 -2.01
C ARG A 135 -13.14 13.16 -0.58
N GLU A 136 -12.86 11.90 -0.31
CA GLU A 136 -12.05 11.44 0.82
C GLU A 136 -10.80 10.80 0.21
N SER A 137 -9.65 10.99 0.86
CA SER A 137 -8.41 10.34 0.42
C SER A 137 -8.44 8.89 0.85
N HIS A 138 -8.03 8.00 -0.04
CA HIS A 138 -7.91 6.57 0.25
C HIS A 138 -6.45 6.15 0.24
N SER A 139 -6.10 5.20 1.11
CA SER A 139 -4.77 4.63 1.22
C SER A 139 -4.86 3.11 1.12
N ALA A 140 -4.25 2.55 0.09
CA ALA A 140 -3.99 1.11 0.02
C ALA A 140 -2.58 0.85 0.54
N VAL A 141 -2.48 0.36 1.79
CA VAL A 141 -1.22 0.16 2.49
C VAL A 141 -0.86 -1.31 2.47
N PHE A 142 0.28 -1.63 1.86
CA PHE A 142 0.80 -2.98 1.72
C PHE A 142 1.98 -3.16 2.66
N TYR A 143 1.85 -4.07 3.62
CA TYR A 143 2.88 -4.33 4.61
C TYR A 143 3.63 -5.61 4.28
N PHE A 144 4.96 -5.55 4.38
CA PHE A 144 5.86 -6.67 4.23
C PHE A 144 6.83 -6.72 5.40
N TYR A 145 7.41 -7.87 5.68
CA TYR A 145 8.37 -8.03 6.76
C TYR A 145 9.46 -9.07 6.48
N THR A 146 10.52 -9.00 7.26
CA THR A 146 11.51 -10.07 7.41
C THR A 146 11.95 -10.13 8.87
N ASP A 147 12.15 -11.33 9.41
CA ASP A 147 12.81 -11.52 10.71
C ASP A 147 14.33 -11.65 10.55
N ASP A 148 14.76 -12.06 9.35
CA ASP A 148 16.16 -12.14 8.97
C ASP A 148 16.68 -10.75 8.60
N PRO A 149 17.90 -10.38 9.02
CA PRO A 149 18.53 -9.14 8.58
C PRO A 149 18.62 -9.08 7.05
N ILE A 150 18.26 -7.94 6.48
CA ILE A 150 18.45 -7.69 5.05
C ILE A 150 19.96 -7.74 4.76
N ALA A 151 20.38 -8.62 3.86
CA ALA A 151 21.79 -8.88 3.58
C ALA A 151 22.55 -7.59 3.24
N PRO A 152 23.59 -7.20 4.02
CA PRO A 152 24.37 -5.99 3.77
C PRO A 152 24.93 -5.96 2.35
N GLY A 153 24.86 -4.79 1.70
CA GLY A 153 25.32 -4.60 0.31
C GLY A 153 24.36 -5.10 -0.78
N SER A 154 23.36 -5.93 -0.43
CA SER A 154 22.32 -6.33 -1.38
C SER A 154 21.58 -5.11 -1.95
N LEU A 155 20.93 -5.28 -3.11
CA LEU A 155 20.17 -4.19 -3.73
C LEU A 155 19.05 -3.66 -2.80
N LEU A 156 18.33 -4.55 -2.12
CA LEU A 156 17.30 -4.15 -1.15
C LEU A 156 17.90 -3.43 0.05
N TYR A 157 19.06 -3.87 0.57
CA TYR A 157 19.76 -3.16 1.64
C TYR A 157 20.15 -1.74 1.22
N ARG A 158 20.77 -1.59 0.05
CA ARG A 158 21.12 -0.27 -0.50
C ARG A 158 19.89 0.60 -0.73
N PHE A 159 18.75 0.02 -1.12
CA PHE A 159 17.50 0.75 -1.26
C PHE A 159 16.95 1.24 0.09
N VAL A 160 16.98 0.40 1.12
CA VAL A 160 16.51 0.76 2.47
C VAL A 160 17.41 1.83 3.10
N HIS A 161 18.72 1.73 2.91
CA HIS A 161 19.72 2.59 3.56
C HIS A 161 20.21 3.77 2.69
N GLY A 162 19.86 3.81 1.40
CA GLY A 162 20.27 4.86 0.47
C GLY A 162 19.48 6.17 0.62
N ASP A 163 19.65 7.05 -0.36
CA ASP A 163 18.93 8.32 -0.46
C ASP A 163 17.69 8.20 -1.37
N ASP A 164 16.88 9.26 -1.40
CA ASP A 164 15.66 9.29 -2.20
C ASP A 164 15.95 9.32 -3.70
N ALA A 165 17.10 9.85 -4.13
CA ALA A 165 17.50 9.80 -5.53
C ALA A 165 17.70 8.35 -6.00
N PHE A 166 18.38 7.52 -5.21
CA PHE A 166 18.54 6.09 -5.47
C PHE A 166 17.20 5.35 -5.45
N ARG A 167 16.35 5.64 -4.47
CA ARG A 167 15.02 5.01 -4.36
C ARG A 167 14.12 5.36 -5.54
N ASN A 168 14.05 6.65 -5.90
CA ASN A 168 13.24 7.16 -7.00
C ASN A 168 13.65 6.55 -8.34
N GLN A 169 14.95 6.32 -8.55
CA GLN A 169 15.41 5.70 -9.79
C GLN A 169 15.02 4.23 -9.95
N ARG A 170 14.64 3.54 -8.86
CA ARG A 170 14.57 2.07 -8.82
C ARG A 170 13.24 1.51 -8.31
N PHE A 171 12.45 2.28 -7.58
CA PHE A 171 11.19 1.77 -7.05
C PHE A 171 10.21 1.50 -8.20
N LYS A 172 9.86 0.23 -8.38
CA LYS A 172 9.04 -0.28 -9.49
C LYS A 172 7.87 -1.11 -8.98
N ILE A 173 6.73 -0.94 -9.61
CA ILE A 173 5.58 -1.85 -9.51
C ILE A 173 5.45 -2.67 -10.78
N VAL A 174 5.04 -3.93 -10.64
CA VAL A 174 4.67 -4.84 -11.72
C VAL A 174 3.28 -5.38 -11.42
N ASN A 175 2.34 -5.11 -12.31
CA ASN A 175 0.93 -5.47 -12.18
C ASN A 175 0.56 -6.59 -13.15
N ARG A 176 -0.26 -7.52 -12.68
CA ARG A 176 -0.91 -8.54 -13.51
C ARG A 176 -2.40 -8.57 -13.22
N ILE A 177 -3.21 -8.28 -14.24
CA ILE A 177 -4.67 -8.39 -14.12
C ILE A 177 -5.07 -9.85 -14.22
N VAL A 178 -5.55 -10.40 -13.11
CA VAL A 178 -6.01 -11.80 -12.99
C VAL A 178 -7.44 -11.92 -13.52
N LYS A 179 -8.29 -10.98 -13.08
CA LYS A 179 -9.69 -10.88 -13.48
C LYS A 179 -10.04 -9.41 -13.59
N GLY A 180 -10.94 -9.07 -14.52
CA GLY A 180 -11.36 -7.70 -14.74
C GLY A 180 -11.89 -7.48 -16.15
N PRO A 181 -12.74 -6.45 -16.34
CA PRO A 181 -13.21 -6.04 -17.66
C PRO A 181 -12.05 -5.69 -18.60
N TRP A 182 -12.28 -5.84 -19.91
CA TRP A 182 -11.24 -5.60 -20.93
C TRP A 182 -10.64 -4.18 -20.82
N ILE A 183 -11.46 -3.18 -20.50
CA ILE A 183 -11.03 -1.78 -20.36
C ILE A 183 -10.02 -1.60 -19.23
N VAL A 184 -10.20 -2.30 -18.10
CA VAL A 184 -9.25 -2.27 -16.98
C VAL A 184 -7.96 -3.01 -17.36
N ARG A 185 -8.09 -4.15 -18.05
CA ARG A 185 -6.94 -4.92 -18.56
C ARG A 185 -6.10 -4.08 -19.52
N ALA A 186 -6.73 -3.32 -20.42
CA ALA A 186 -6.02 -2.45 -21.35
C ALA A 186 -5.32 -1.30 -20.62
N ALA A 187 -6.04 -0.59 -19.74
CA ALA A 187 -5.49 0.56 -19.02
C ALA A 187 -4.32 0.17 -18.10
N VAL A 188 -4.50 -0.84 -17.25
CA VAL A 188 -3.43 -1.31 -16.36
C VAL A 188 -2.36 -2.08 -17.14
N GLY A 189 -2.73 -2.80 -18.20
CA GLY A 189 -1.80 -3.57 -19.03
C GLY A 189 -0.77 -2.70 -19.77
N ASN A 190 -1.19 -1.53 -20.26
CA ASN A 190 -0.27 -0.54 -20.84
C ASN A 190 0.77 -0.03 -19.83
N HIS A 191 0.49 -0.17 -18.54
CA HIS A 191 1.36 0.20 -17.43
C HIS A 191 1.65 -1.00 -16.52
N ALA A 192 1.72 -2.22 -17.10
CA ALA A 192 1.92 -3.45 -16.36
C ALA A 192 3.27 -3.48 -15.61
N ALA A 193 4.24 -2.66 -16.00
CA ALA A 193 5.41 -2.36 -15.19
C ALA A 193 5.68 -0.86 -15.23
N CYS A 194 5.86 -0.25 -14.07
CA CYS A 194 6.06 1.20 -13.96
C CYS A 194 7.11 1.51 -12.88
N LEU A 195 8.10 2.34 -13.22
CA LEU A 195 9.04 2.92 -12.25
C LEU A 195 8.31 4.03 -11.48
N LEU A 196 7.60 3.65 -10.41
CA LEU A 196 6.81 4.57 -9.58
C LEU A 196 7.65 5.74 -9.06
N GLY A 197 8.88 5.48 -8.62
CA GLY A 197 9.78 6.53 -8.12
C GLY A 197 10.17 7.59 -9.15
N LYS A 198 9.98 7.33 -10.45
CA LYS A 198 10.16 8.34 -11.51
C LYS A 198 8.84 8.93 -12.00
N ALA A 199 7.78 8.14 -11.99
CA ALA A 199 6.49 8.49 -12.57
C ALA A 199 5.60 9.28 -11.61
N LEU A 200 5.81 9.13 -10.30
CA LEU A 200 4.99 9.71 -9.24
C LEU A 200 5.86 10.34 -8.16
N THR A 201 5.26 11.24 -7.38
CA THR A 201 5.87 11.76 -6.16
C THR A 201 5.84 10.66 -5.11
N CYS A 202 7.03 10.29 -4.62
CA CYS A 202 7.21 9.32 -3.54
C CYS A 202 7.84 10.01 -2.33
N ASN A 203 7.22 9.89 -1.16
CA ASN A 203 7.80 10.33 0.11
C ASN A 203 8.27 9.10 0.90
N TYR A 204 9.45 9.19 1.51
CA TYR A 204 10.09 8.07 2.19
C TYR A 204 10.20 8.35 3.69
N PHE A 205 9.63 7.46 4.51
CA PHE A 205 9.68 7.56 5.95
C PHE A 205 10.43 6.38 6.54
N LYS A 206 11.51 6.66 7.26
CA LYS A 206 12.38 5.65 7.83
C LYS A 206 12.39 5.74 9.35
N GLY A 207 12.06 4.63 10.00
CA GLY A 207 12.24 4.44 11.44
C GLY A 207 13.42 3.52 11.75
N GLU A 208 13.54 3.11 13.01
CA GLU A 208 14.61 2.21 13.46
C GLU A 208 14.53 0.83 12.80
N ASN A 209 13.31 0.30 12.65
CA ASN A 209 13.03 -1.03 12.12
C ASN A 209 11.99 -1.03 11.00
N TYR A 210 11.81 0.11 10.31
CA TYR A 210 10.92 0.16 9.16
C TYR A 210 11.33 1.16 8.08
N LEU A 211 10.83 0.93 6.87
CA LEU A 211 10.75 1.89 5.78
C LEU A 211 9.33 1.91 5.21
N GLU A 212 8.79 3.10 5.01
CA GLU A 212 7.53 3.34 4.33
C GLU A 212 7.74 4.21 3.08
N ILE A 213 7.02 3.87 2.01
CA ILE A 213 6.94 4.67 0.79
C ILE A 213 5.50 5.11 0.61
N ASP A 214 5.25 6.41 0.76
CA ASP A 214 3.98 7.04 0.39
C ASP A 214 4.04 7.43 -1.09
N VAL A 215 3.13 6.89 -1.89
CA VAL A 215 3.07 7.08 -3.34
C VAL A 215 1.84 7.91 -3.67
N ASP A 216 2.05 9.17 -4.06
CA ASP A 216 0.97 10.08 -4.44
C ASP A 216 0.50 9.78 -5.86
N ILE A 217 -0.60 9.03 -5.98
CA ILE A 217 -1.23 8.75 -7.28
C ILE A 217 -1.73 10.05 -7.94
N GLY A 218 -2.10 11.05 -7.15
CA GLY A 218 -2.60 12.33 -7.61
C GLY A 218 -1.55 13.19 -8.32
N SER A 219 -0.26 12.89 -8.16
CA SER A 219 0.82 13.65 -8.79
C SER A 219 0.96 13.39 -10.30
N SER A 220 0.18 12.45 -10.86
CA SER A 220 0.14 12.17 -12.30
C SER A 220 -1.30 12.03 -12.78
N THR A 221 -1.66 12.82 -13.79
CA THR A 221 -3.00 12.78 -14.39
C THR A 221 -3.33 11.40 -14.96
N ILE A 222 -2.35 10.72 -15.55
CA ILE A 222 -2.49 9.37 -16.12
C ILE A 222 -2.70 8.35 -15.00
N ALA A 223 -1.84 8.35 -13.98
CA ALA A 223 -1.97 7.40 -12.87
C ALA A 223 -3.28 7.62 -12.12
N ASN A 224 -3.67 8.87 -11.90
CA ASN A 224 -4.93 9.23 -11.28
C ASN A 224 -6.13 8.70 -12.07
N ALA A 225 -6.14 8.86 -13.40
CA ALA A 225 -7.19 8.33 -14.26
C ALA A 225 -7.26 6.79 -14.23
N ILE A 226 -6.11 6.10 -14.28
CA ILE A 226 -6.05 4.64 -14.23
C ILE A 226 -6.55 4.12 -12.88
N SER A 227 -6.13 4.72 -11.77
CA SER A 227 -6.56 4.31 -10.43
C SER A 227 -8.07 4.52 -10.24
N HIS A 228 -8.63 5.65 -10.67
CA HIS A 228 -10.08 5.87 -10.61
C HIS A 228 -10.86 4.91 -11.51
N LEU A 229 -10.33 4.57 -12.68
CA LEU A 229 -10.92 3.54 -13.54
C LEU A 229 -10.90 2.16 -12.85
N ALA A 230 -9.78 1.79 -12.24
CA ALA A 230 -9.68 0.53 -11.50
C ALA A 230 -10.66 0.50 -10.31
N LEU A 231 -10.77 1.60 -9.56
CA LEU A 231 -11.72 1.75 -8.45
C LEU A 231 -13.18 1.65 -8.90
N LYS A 232 -13.53 2.17 -10.08
CA LYS A 232 -14.89 2.01 -10.65
C LYS A 232 -15.28 0.53 -10.86
N TYR A 233 -14.30 -0.34 -11.10
CA TYR A 233 -14.50 -1.76 -11.37
C TYR A 233 -13.93 -2.66 -10.27
N VAL A 234 -13.61 -2.12 -9.10
CA VAL A 234 -12.82 -2.80 -8.07
C VAL A 234 -13.45 -4.12 -7.59
N THR A 235 -14.77 -4.21 -7.55
CA THR A 235 -15.51 -5.42 -7.18
C THR A 235 -15.47 -6.50 -8.28
N ALA A 236 -15.13 -6.15 -9.52
CA ALA A 236 -15.00 -7.07 -10.65
C ALA A 236 -13.53 -7.38 -11.00
N VAL A 237 -12.58 -6.76 -10.30
CA VAL A 237 -11.15 -6.86 -10.60
C VAL A 237 -10.45 -7.73 -9.55
N ALA A 238 -9.54 -8.57 -10.03
CA ALA A 238 -8.49 -9.16 -9.21
C ALA A 238 -7.14 -8.81 -9.85
N ILE A 239 -6.25 -8.21 -9.08
CA ILE A 239 -4.95 -7.70 -9.54
C ILE A 239 -3.85 -8.24 -8.64
N ASP A 240 -2.82 -8.82 -9.26
CA ASP A 240 -1.56 -9.10 -8.59
C ASP A 240 -0.68 -7.86 -8.71
N MET A 241 -0.22 -7.33 -7.57
CA MET A 241 0.69 -6.20 -7.46
C MET A 241 2.01 -6.71 -6.88
N GLY A 242 3.07 -6.61 -7.67
CA GLY A 242 4.44 -6.96 -7.29
C GLY A 242 5.29 -5.72 -7.16
N PHE A 243 6.07 -5.61 -6.09
CA PHE A 243 6.97 -4.49 -5.86
C PHE A 243 8.43 -4.92 -5.97
N VAL A 244 9.23 -4.09 -6.64
CA VAL A 244 10.57 -4.43 -7.08
C VAL A 244 11.50 -3.24 -6.87
N VAL A 245 12.73 -3.52 -6.43
CA VAL A 245 13.83 -2.58 -6.61
C VAL A 245 14.49 -2.93 -7.94
N GLU A 246 14.36 -2.06 -8.94
CA GLU A 246 14.86 -2.32 -10.28
C GLU A 246 16.39 -2.42 -10.30
N ALA A 247 16.88 -3.55 -10.81
CA ALA A 247 18.29 -3.78 -11.10
C ALA A 247 18.71 -2.93 -12.30
N GLN A 248 19.83 -2.22 -12.22
CA GLN A 248 20.40 -1.37 -13.30
C GLN A 248 21.83 -1.76 -13.67
N ALA A 249 22.44 -2.73 -12.96
CA ALA A 249 23.76 -3.30 -13.27
C ALA A 249 23.75 -4.83 -13.17
N GLU A 250 24.73 -5.52 -13.77
CA GLU A 250 24.73 -6.99 -13.90
C GLU A 250 24.81 -7.71 -12.55
N GLU A 251 25.58 -7.17 -11.61
CA GLU A 251 25.74 -7.67 -10.25
C GLU A 251 24.45 -7.56 -9.41
N GLU A 252 23.47 -6.80 -9.88
CA GLU A 252 22.16 -6.63 -9.25
C GLU A 252 21.13 -7.66 -9.75
N LEU A 253 21.51 -8.51 -10.72
CA LEU A 253 20.66 -9.54 -11.30
C LEU A 253 20.85 -10.93 -10.62
N PRO A 254 19.82 -11.79 -10.61
CA PRO A 254 18.48 -11.59 -11.18
C PRO A 254 17.64 -10.65 -10.32
N GLU A 255 16.74 -9.92 -10.97
CA GLU A 255 15.77 -9.08 -10.27
C GLU A 255 14.73 -9.95 -9.56
N ARG A 256 14.40 -9.59 -8.31
CA ARG A 256 13.41 -10.28 -7.48
C ARG A 256 12.38 -9.29 -6.95
N LEU A 257 11.14 -9.76 -6.78
CA LEU A 257 10.14 -9.05 -6.00
C LEU A 257 10.65 -8.88 -4.57
N PHE A 258 10.54 -7.68 -4.00
CA PHE A 258 10.68 -7.56 -2.55
C PHE A 258 9.38 -7.92 -1.84
N GLY A 259 8.23 -7.76 -2.48
CA GLY A 259 6.93 -8.15 -1.94
C GLY A 259 5.89 -8.26 -3.05
N ALA A 260 4.85 -9.06 -2.83
CA ALA A 260 3.71 -9.16 -3.74
C ALA A 260 2.41 -9.44 -3.00
N VAL A 261 1.31 -8.91 -3.52
CA VAL A 261 -0.05 -9.15 -3.01
C VAL A 261 -1.03 -9.29 -4.17
N ARG A 262 -2.12 -10.01 -3.95
CA ARG A 262 -3.31 -10.02 -4.78
C ARG A 262 -4.36 -9.22 -4.06
N ILE A 263 -4.99 -8.27 -4.75
CA ILE A 263 -6.26 -7.67 -4.30
C ILE A 263 -7.37 -8.33 -5.09
N ALA A 264 -8.37 -8.88 -4.40
CA ALA A 264 -9.44 -9.66 -4.99
C ALA A 264 -10.80 -9.03 -4.69
N HIS A 265 -11.48 -8.51 -5.71
CA HIS A 265 -12.88 -8.11 -5.64
C HIS A 265 -13.17 -7.15 -4.46
N MET A 266 -12.25 -6.23 -4.17
CA MET A 266 -12.35 -5.32 -3.03
C MET A 266 -13.60 -4.45 -3.14
N GLU A 267 -14.29 -4.23 -2.03
CA GLU A 267 -15.42 -3.31 -1.95
C GLU A 267 -14.96 -1.96 -1.41
N MET A 268 -15.48 -0.86 -1.97
CA MET A 268 -15.13 0.49 -1.48
C MET A 268 -15.53 0.71 -0.02
N SER A 269 -16.61 0.07 0.44
CA SER A 269 -17.11 0.12 1.82
C SER A 269 -16.22 -0.61 2.83
N ALA A 270 -15.25 -1.42 2.38
CA ALA A 270 -14.27 -2.04 3.27
C ALA A 270 -13.23 -1.03 3.80
N ALA A 271 -13.22 0.20 3.29
CA ALA A 271 -12.29 1.23 3.73
C ALA A 271 -12.56 1.62 5.19
N GLU A 272 -11.58 1.35 6.06
CA GLU A 272 -11.63 1.77 7.45
C GLU A 272 -11.33 3.27 7.55
N PHE A 273 -12.15 3.99 8.31
CA PHE A 273 -11.95 5.42 8.50
C PHE A 273 -10.87 5.66 9.54
N VAL A 274 -9.88 6.47 9.19
CA VAL A 274 -8.80 6.87 10.08
C VAL A 274 -8.98 8.34 10.46
N GLU A 275 -9.16 8.58 11.75
CA GLU A 275 -9.11 9.94 12.32
C GLU A 275 -7.70 10.51 12.15
N MET A 276 -7.63 11.70 11.56
CA MET A 276 -6.41 12.48 11.52
C MET A 276 -6.26 13.13 12.89
N GLY A 277 -5.29 12.67 13.69
CA GLY A 277 -5.03 13.26 15.00
C GLY A 277 -4.90 14.78 14.86
N SER A 278 -5.63 15.53 15.69
CA SER A 278 -5.55 16.99 15.69
C SER A 278 -4.09 17.38 15.93
N VAL A 279 -3.48 18.01 14.93
CA VAL A 279 -2.24 18.75 15.15
C VAL A 279 -2.63 19.95 16.00
N VAL A 280 -2.70 19.77 17.32
CA VAL A 280 -2.88 20.89 18.24
C VAL A 280 -1.66 21.76 18.06
N GLU A 281 -1.87 22.98 17.54
CA GLU A 281 -0.86 24.00 17.36
C GLU A 281 -0.01 24.17 18.63
N LEU A 282 1.17 23.54 18.65
CA LEU A 282 2.32 24.04 19.41
C LEU A 282 2.95 25.20 18.62
N ALA A 283 2.15 26.24 18.39
CA ALA A 283 2.55 27.49 17.77
C ALA A 283 2.13 28.69 18.66
N ALA A 284 2.18 28.52 19.98
CA ALA A 284 2.10 29.63 20.92
C ALA A 284 3.25 29.51 21.93
N GLY A 285 4.48 29.71 21.46
CA GLY A 285 5.64 29.42 22.28
C GLY A 285 6.95 30.08 21.88
N VAL A 286 6.98 31.18 21.11
CA VAL A 286 8.18 32.03 21.00
C VAL A 286 7.78 33.48 20.74
N LYS A 287 7.84 34.33 21.76
CA LYS A 287 8.31 35.71 21.59
C LYS A 287 9.31 36.02 22.69
N SER A 288 10.55 36.21 22.26
CA SER A 288 11.71 36.64 23.02
C SER A 288 11.52 38.04 23.60
N GLY A 289 12.19 38.29 24.72
CA GLY A 289 12.22 39.59 25.39
C GLY A 289 12.91 40.72 24.61
N GLY A 290 12.63 41.93 25.06
CA GLY A 290 13.25 43.19 24.65
C GLY A 290 12.43 44.35 25.21
N GLY A 291 13.01 45.14 26.12
CA GLY A 291 12.28 46.01 27.05
C GLY A 291 12.12 47.48 26.64
N GLY A 292 11.39 48.21 27.49
CA GLY A 292 11.57 49.63 27.79
C GLY A 292 10.77 50.65 26.97
N GLY A 293 9.93 51.45 27.64
CA GLY A 293 9.49 52.77 27.17
C GLY A 293 8.00 53.04 27.39
N GLY A 294 7.68 53.90 28.36
CA GLY A 294 6.32 54.25 28.77
C GLY A 294 5.53 55.10 27.78
N GLY A 295 4.21 55.12 27.98
CA GLY A 295 3.28 55.99 27.26
C GLY A 295 1.83 55.64 27.57
N VAL A 296 1.24 56.32 28.55
CA VAL A 296 -0.20 56.33 28.83
C VAL A 296 -0.92 57.04 27.68
N CYS A 297 -2.03 56.49 27.16
CA CYS A 297 -3.20 57.28 26.75
C CYS A 297 -4.44 56.43 26.41
N ARG A 298 -5.48 56.63 27.23
CA ARG A 298 -6.93 56.77 26.97
C ARG A 298 -7.57 56.05 25.77
N GLY A 299 -8.63 55.29 26.09
CA GLY A 299 -9.50 54.62 25.13
C GLY A 299 -10.58 55.48 24.48
N LEU A 300 -11.21 54.86 23.49
CA LEU A 300 -12.51 55.09 22.83
C LEU A 300 -12.80 53.70 22.18
N GLY A 301 -13.92 52.99 22.30
CA GLY A 301 -15.31 53.42 22.41
C GLY A 301 -16.01 53.28 21.05
N PHE A 302 -16.94 52.31 20.93
CA PHE A 302 -18.02 52.17 19.93
C PHE A 302 -17.62 51.64 18.53
N SER A 303 -18.41 50.88 17.76
CA SER A 303 -19.68 50.17 17.95
C SER A 303 -19.89 49.24 16.74
N ARG A 304 -20.69 48.18 16.93
CA ARG A 304 -21.31 47.35 15.88
C ARG A 304 -22.20 48.20 14.98
N VAL A 305 -22.28 47.85 13.69
CA VAL A 305 -23.44 48.16 12.86
C VAL A 305 -23.76 46.95 11.97
N ASN A 306 -24.90 46.32 12.22
CA ASN A 306 -25.64 45.53 11.24
C ASN A 306 -26.51 46.49 10.43
N HIS A 307 -26.71 46.23 9.14
CA HIS A 307 -27.95 46.65 8.48
C HIS A 307 -28.46 45.56 7.53
N HIS A 308 -29.78 45.42 7.62
CA HIS A 308 -30.70 44.54 6.92
C HIS A 308 -31.41 45.34 5.81
N ASP A 309 -31.97 44.62 4.83
CA ASP A 309 -33.12 44.95 3.96
C ASP A 309 -32.92 46.11 2.93
N ASN A 310 -33.57 46.16 1.75
CA ASN A 310 -34.75 45.46 1.24
C ASN A 310 -34.88 45.62 -0.29
N ALA A 311 -35.61 44.67 -0.90
CA ALA A 311 -36.70 44.80 -1.88
C ALA A 311 -36.58 45.43 -3.28
N ASN A 312 -37.40 44.79 -4.14
CA ASN A 312 -38.05 45.19 -5.39
C ASN A 312 -37.20 45.15 -6.67
N GLY A 313 -37.65 44.58 -7.79
CA GLY A 313 -38.94 43.98 -8.14
C GLY A 313 -39.19 44.11 -9.65
N CYS A 314 -39.90 43.13 -10.25
CA CYS A 314 -40.55 43.17 -11.58
C CYS A 314 -39.65 43.40 -12.82
N SER A 315 -39.95 42.98 -14.05
CA SER A 315 -40.90 42.04 -14.67
C SER A 315 -40.65 42.08 -16.20
N ARG A 316 -40.73 40.91 -16.84
CA ARG A 316 -41.29 40.61 -18.19
C ARG A 316 -40.75 41.22 -19.51
N SER A 317 -40.90 40.36 -20.54
CA SER A 317 -41.01 40.55 -22.01
C SER A 317 -39.72 40.90 -22.76
N GLY A 318 -39.42 40.39 -23.97
CA GLY A 318 -40.11 39.56 -24.96
C GLY A 318 -39.42 39.75 -26.34
N GLY A 319 -39.60 38.81 -27.28
CA GLY A 319 -39.25 38.93 -28.73
C GLY A 319 -37.79 38.61 -29.06
N GLY A 320 -37.43 37.67 -29.95
CA GLY A 320 -37.57 37.71 -31.42
C GLY A 320 -36.33 38.44 -31.98
N ASP A 321 -35.55 38.01 -32.97
CA ASP A 321 -35.60 36.98 -34.00
C ASP A 321 -34.14 36.68 -34.44
N ASP A 322 -33.95 35.62 -35.22
CA ASP A 322 -33.24 35.60 -36.52
C ASP A 322 -32.34 34.38 -36.77
N ASP A 323 -32.81 33.63 -37.77
CA ASP A 323 -32.13 32.59 -38.55
C ASP A 323 -30.92 33.16 -39.30
N GLY A 324 -29.93 32.32 -39.55
CA GLY A 324 -28.88 32.63 -40.52
C GLY A 324 -27.82 31.55 -40.69
N GLY A 325 -28.03 30.69 -41.70
CA GLY A 325 -26.97 30.38 -42.66
C GLY A 325 -26.18 29.09 -42.50
N GLU A 326 -26.42 28.18 -43.44
CA GLU A 326 -25.56 27.07 -43.86
C GLU A 326 -24.20 27.58 -44.42
N ASP A 327 -23.16 26.74 -44.28
CA ASP A 327 -22.21 26.30 -45.33
C ASP A 327 -20.80 26.06 -44.75
N GLY A 328 -20.26 24.85 -44.98
CA GLY A 328 -18.83 24.52 -44.84
C GLY A 328 -18.50 23.30 -43.99
#